data_AF-A0A0D2PEU1-F1
#
_entry.id   AF-A0A0D2PEU1-F1
#
_cell.length_a   1.000
_cell.length_b   1.000
_cell.length_c   1.000
_cell.angle_alpha   90.00
_cell.angle_beta   90.00
_cell.angle_gamma   90.00
#
_symmetry.space_group_name_H-M   'P 1'
#
loop_
_entity.id
_entity.type
_entity.pdbx_description
1 polymer ?
#
loop_
_entity_poly.entity_id
_entity_poly.type
_entity_poly.pdbx_seq_one_letter_code
_entity_poly.pdbx_strand_id
1 'polypeptide(L)'
;MNDPLPLASSSNGRVSGKSWKPLKTATVRSHLPDGVKTKSWEDRMKKTQKALAIKKLETELKEEKQAEFQRRREITLERKHHADEKRRLEEAKAQMGARKAARLRRKAGRTKKINH
;
A
#
# COMPACT_ATOMS: atom_id res chain seq x y z
N MET A 1 62.99 -34.45 -18.90
CA MET A 1 62.19 -35.69 -19.01
C MET A 1 60.75 -35.29 -18.72
N ASN A 2 59.87 -35.39 -19.72
CA ASN A 2 58.46 -34.99 -19.60
C ASN A 2 57.72 -35.99 -18.72
N ASP A 3 57.16 -35.54 -17.59
CA ASP A 3 56.27 -36.36 -16.79
C ASP A 3 54.93 -36.60 -17.52
N PRO A 4 54.42 -37.83 -17.57
CA PRO A 4 53.17 -38.14 -18.27
C PRO A 4 51.95 -37.59 -17.51
N LEU A 5 51.08 -36.86 -18.23
CA LEU A 5 49.81 -36.36 -17.69
C LEU A 5 48.85 -37.53 -17.37
N PRO A 6 48.26 -37.58 -16.17
CA PRO A 6 47.36 -38.67 -15.77
C PRO A 6 46.07 -38.65 -16.60
N LEU A 7 45.74 -39.79 -17.21
CA LEU A 7 44.51 -39.98 -17.99
C LEU A 7 43.32 -40.30 -17.07
N ALA A 8 42.18 -39.65 -17.29
CA ALA A 8 40.98 -39.82 -16.48
C ALA A 8 40.17 -41.07 -16.86
N SER A 9 39.69 -41.79 -15.83
CA SER A 9 38.84 -42.98 -15.98
C SER A 9 37.41 -42.61 -16.39
N SER A 10 36.91 -43.17 -17.50
CA SER A 10 35.48 -43.06 -17.87
C SER A 10 34.67 -44.16 -17.19
N SER A 11 33.38 -43.90 -16.90
CA SER A 11 32.50 -44.81 -16.15
C SER A 11 32.32 -46.20 -16.80
N ASN A 12 32.68 -46.36 -18.08
CA ASN A 12 32.55 -47.62 -18.84
C ASN A 12 33.89 -48.11 -19.43
N GLY A 13 35.04 -47.62 -18.96
CA GLY A 13 36.37 -48.13 -19.37
C GLY A 13 36.75 -47.94 -20.86
N ARG A 14 35.91 -47.31 -21.67
CA ARG A 14 36.18 -47.03 -23.09
C ARG A 14 36.74 -45.63 -23.24
N VAL A 15 38.02 -45.53 -23.62
CA VAL A 15 38.72 -44.28 -23.98
C VAL A 15 38.22 -43.79 -25.36
N SER A 16 36.91 -43.50 -25.46
CA SER A 16 36.28 -42.96 -26.66
C SER A 16 36.36 -41.42 -26.65
N GLY A 17 37.55 -40.88 -26.45
CA GLY A 17 37.81 -39.45 -26.42
C GLY A 17 39.10 -39.16 -27.13
N LYS A 18 39.02 -38.50 -28.29
CA LYS A 18 40.17 -37.92 -28.96
C LYS A 18 40.90 -37.05 -27.94
N SER A 19 42.18 -37.31 -27.68
CA SER A 19 42.98 -36.66 -26.62
C SER A 19 43.06 -35.13 -26.74
N TRP A 20 42.79 -34.59 -27.93
CA TRP A 20 42.72 -33.15 -28.20
C TRP A 20 41.38 -32.50 -27.79
N LYS A 21 40.37 -33.27 -27.39
CA LYS A 21 39.07 -32.73 -26.98
C LYS A 21 39.09 -32.36 -25.49
N PRO A 22 38.57 -31.17 -25.11
CA PRO A 22 38.48 -30.76 -23.72
C PRO A 22 37.51 -31.68 -22.94
N LEU A 23 37.80 -31.88 -21.66
CA LEU A 23 36.95 -32.64 -20.74
C LEU A 23 35.54 -32.02 -20.68
N LYS A 24 34.51 -32.85 -20.76
CA LYS A 24 33.13 -32.40 -20.57
C LYS A 24 32.91 -32.05 -19.10
N THR A 25 32.95 -30.76 -18.77
CA THR A 25 32.56 -30.23 -17.45
C THR A 25 31.11 -29.74 -17.50
N ALA A 26 30.42 -29.75 -16.36
CA ALA A 26 29.07 -29.19 -16.27
C ALA A 26 29.10 -27.70 -16.61
N THR A 27 28.33 -27.28 -17.61
CA THR A 27 28.26 -25.87 -18.02
C THR A 27 27.61 -25.04 -16.91
N VAL A 28 28.40 -24.23 -16.22
CA VAL A 28 27.88 -23.24 -15.26
C VAL A 28 27.31 -22.07 -16.06
N ARG A 29 25.97 -21.97 -16.13
CA ARG A 29 25.30 -20.83 -16.77
C ARG A 29 25.40 -19.61 -15.85
N SER A 30 25.79 -18.46 -16.41
CA SER A 30 25.81 -17.18 -15.70
C SER A 30 24.41 -16.73 -15.26
N HIS A 31 23.40 -17.00 -16.09
CA HIS A 31 22.00 -16.70 -15.83
C HIS A 31 21.27 -17.93 -15.28
N LEU A 32 21.47 -18.19 -13.99
CA LEU A 32 20.61 -19.12 -13.24
C LEU A 32 19.43 -18.34 -12.64
N PRO A 33 18.22 -18.93 -12.57
CA PRO A 33 17.13 -18.35 -11.79
C PRO A 33 17.48 -18.40 -10.29
N ASP A 34 17.05 -17.40 -9.52
CA ASP A 34 17.47 -17.23 -8.11
C ASP A 34 17.16 -18.45 -7.22
N GLY A 35 16.09 -19.18 -7.53
CA GLY A 35 15.72 -20.41 -6.83
C GLY A 35 16.69 -21.58 -7.03
N VAL A 36 17.55 -21.53 -8.06
CA VAL A 36 18.58 -22.53 -8.39
C VAL A 36 19.99 -22.02 -8.04
N LYS A 37 20.15 -20.71 -7.78
CA LYS A 37 21.43 -20.12 -7.32
C LYS A 37 21.83 -20.57 -5.91
N THR A 38 20.85 -20.82 -5.04
CA THR A 38 21.09 -21.26 -3.66
C THR A 38 21.18 -22.77 -3.58
N LYS A 39 22.25 -23.29 -2.96
CA LYS A 39 22.49 -24.73 -2.82
C LYS A 39 21.62 -25.38 -1.72
N SER A 40 21.15 -24.62 -0.74
CA SER A 40 20.37 -25.12 0.40
C SER A 40 18.91 -24.67 0.34
N TRP A 41 18.01 -25.52 0.84
CA TRP A 41 16.60 -25.15 1.02
C TRP A 41 16.40 -24.13 2.14
N GLU A 42 17.17 -24.26 3.22
CA GLU A 42 17.12 -23.37 4.37
C GLU A 42 17.39 -21.91 4.00
N ASP A 43 18.35 -21.64 3.11
CA ASP A 43 18.63 -20.27 2.67
C ASP A 43 17.47 -19.67 1.86
N ARG A 44 16.75 -20.50 1.11
CA ARG A 44 15.53 -20.06 0.41
C ARG A 44 14.44 -19.72 1.41
N MET A 45 14.23 -20.56 2.42
CA MET A 45 13.25 -20.31 3.48
C MET A 45 13.58 -19.08 4.33
N LYS A 46 14.85 -18.83 4.64
CA LYS A 46 15.26 -17.60 5.33
C LYS A 46 14.94 -16.36 4.51
N LYS A 47 15.12 -16.40 3.18
CA LYS A 47 14.77 -15.27 2.29
C LYS A 47 13.27 -15.03 2.22
N THR A 48 12.47 -16.09 2.09
CA THR A 48 11.00 -15.96 2.05
C THR A 48 10.45 -15.43 3.37
N GLN A 49 10.95 -15.92 4.51
CA GLN A 49 10.57 -15.41 5.83
C GLN A 49 10.91 -13.93 5.99
N LYS A 50 12.10 -13.49 5.55
CA LYS A 50 12.47 -12.06 5.56
C LYS A 50 11.53 -11.22 4.68
N ALA A 51 11.23 -11.69 3.47
CA ALA A 51 10.31 -10.98 2.57
C ALA A 51 8.90 -10.87 3.15
N LEU A 52 8.40 -11.94 3.78
CA LEU A 52 7.10 -11.94 4.47
C LEU A 52 7.09 -10.97 5.66
N ALA A 53 8.15 -10.95 6.47
CA ALA A 53 8.28 -10.02 7.58
C ALA A 53 8.29 -8.55 7.11
N ILE A 54 9.02 -8.24 6.03
CA ILE A 54 9.04 -6.90 5.42
C ILE A 54 7.64 -6.52 4.91
N LYS A 55 6.95 -7.44 4.22
CA LYS A 55 5.61 -7.17 3.71
C LYS A 55 4.59 -6.94 4.81
N LYS A 56 4.67 -7.70 5.90
CA LYS A 56 3.84 -7.49 7.09
C LYS A 56 4.07 -6.11 7.72
N LEU A 57 5.33 -5.71 7.87
CA LEU A 57 5.66 -4.36 8.37
C LEU A 57 5.13 -3.26 7.43
N GLU A 58 5.27 -3.43 6.12
CA GLU A 58 4.75 -2.49 5.12
C GLU A 58 3.22 -2.33 5.23
N THR A 59 2.49 -3.43 5.42
CA THR A 59 1.03 -3.39 5.59
C THR A 59 0.63 -2.68 6.88
N GLU A 60 1.28 -3.01 7.99
CA GLU A 60 1.00 -2.39 9.30
C GLU A 60 1.21 -0.86 9.24
N LEU A 61 2.34 -0.42 8.71
CA LEU A 61 2.64 1.02 8.56
C LEU A 61 1.65 1.75 7.64
N LYS A 62 1.20 1.08 6.57
CA LYS A 62 0.23 1.65 5.65
C LYS A 62 -1.14 1.79 6.29
N GLU A 63 -1.58 0.78 7.02
CA GLU A 63 -2.84 0.77 7.75
C GLU A 63 -2.88 1.85 8.84
N GLU A 64 -1.82 1.97 9.64
CA GLU A 64 -1.69 3.02 10.66
C GLU A 64 -1.78 4.42 10.05
N LYS A 65 -1.05 4.66 8.95
CA LYS A 65 -1.09 5.94 8.23
C LYS A 65 -2.48 6.25 7.68
N GLN A 66 -3.16 5.25 7.12
CA GLN A 66 -4.50 5.44 6.57
C GLN A 66 -5.54 5.68 7.68
N ALA A 67 -5.44 4.96 8.80
CA ALA A 67 -6.33 5.14 9.95
C ALA A 67 -6.21 6.56 10.54
N GLU A 68 -4.99 7.07 10.71
CA GLU A 68 -4.77 8.44 11.21
C GLU A 68 -5.30 9.50 10.22
N PHE A 69 -5.09 9.30 8.92
CA PHE A 69 -5.64 10.17 7.89
C PHE A 69 -7.18 10.18 7.91
N GLN A 70 -7.81 9.01 8.03
CA GLN A 70 -9.27 8.88 8.10
C GLN A 70 -9.82 9.56 9.35
N ARG A 71 -9.22 9.35 10.53
CA ARG A 71 -9.61 10.04 11.77
C ARG A 71 -9.61 11.57 11.61
N ARG A 72 -8.53 12.13 11.06
CA ARG A 72 -8.44 13.59 10.85
C ARG A 72 -9.53 14.11 9.92
N ARG A 73 -9.81 13.35 8.85
CA ARG A 73 -10.86 13.68 7.88
C ARG A 73 -12.24 13.62 8.52
N GLU A 74 -12.54 12.57 9.29
CA GLU A 74 -13.80 12.39 10.01
C GLU A 74 -14.06 13.52 11.00
N ILE A 75 -13.08 13.84 11.86
CA ILE A 75 -13.19 14.95 12.81
C ILE A 75 -13.49 16.28 12.09
N THR A 76 -12.82 16.53 10.96
CA THR A 76 -13.04 17.76 10.19
C THR A 76 -14.43 17.79 9.56
N LEU A 77 -14.88 16.65 9.03
CA LEU A 77 -16.20 16.50 8.43
C LEU A 77 -17.30 16.69 9.48
N GLU A 78 -17.14 16.09 10.66
CA GLU A 78 -18.06 16.25 11.80
C GLU A 78 -18.15 17.72 12.23
N ARG A 79 -17.03 18.41 12.37
CA ARG A 79 -17.01 19.84 12.71
C ARG A 79 -17.75 20.68 11.67
N LYS A 80 -17.54 20.40 10.38
CA LYS A 80 -18.24 21.07 9.29
C LYS A 80 -19.74 20.81 9.36
N HIS A 81 -20.14 19.55 9.54
CA HIS A 81 -21.54 19.17 9.64
C HIS A 81 -22.24 19.84 10.83
N HIS A 82 -21.57 19.91 11.98
CA HIS A 82 -22.09 20.59 13.16
C HIS A 82 -22.27 22.09 12.95
N ALA A 83 -21.32 22.74 12.27
CA ALA A 83 -21.40 24.16 11.94
C ALA A 83 -22.51 24.44 10.92
N ASP A 84 -22.62 23.61 9.88
CA ASP A 84 -23.66 23.72 8.85
C ASP A 84 -25.07 23.53 9.45
N GLU A 85 -25.25 22.56 10.33
CA GLU A 85 -26.53 22.32 10.99
C GLU A 85 -26.89 23.45 11.95
N LYS A 86 -25.91 23.97 12.71
CA LYS A 86 -26.12 25.14 13.56
C LYS A 86 -26.54 26.35 12.74
N ARG A 87 -25.87 26.63 11.61
CA ARG A 87 -26.24 27.72 10.70
C ARG A 87 -27.67 27.54 10.18
N ARG A 88 -28.03 26.33 9.75
CA ARG A 88 -29.38 26.02 9.25
C ARG A 88 -30.45 26.28 10.31
N LEU A 89 -30.21 25.88 11.56
CA LEU A 89 -31.13 26.12 12.68
C LEU A 89 -31.25 27.61 13.01
N GLU A 90 -30.15 28.35 12.96
CA GLU A 90 -30.13 29.81 13.16
C GLU A 90 -30.92 30.54 12.07
N GLU A 91 -30.74 30.17 10.80
CA GLU A 91 -31.48 30.71 9.66
C GLU A 91 -32.99 30.42 9.79
N ALA A 92 -33.36 29.19 10.14
CA ALA A 92 -34.75 28.81 10.38
C ALA A 92 -35.37 29.61 11.54
N LYS A 93 -34.62 29.77 12.65
CA LYS A 93 -35.05 30.59 13.80
C LYS A 93 -35.22 32.05 13.41
N ALA A 94 -34.29 32.62 12.64
CA ALA A 94 -34.37 33.98 12.15
C ALA A 94 -35.58 34.18 11.23
N GLN A 95 -35.84 33.22 10.33
CA GLN A 95 -37.02 33.27 9.45
C GLN A 95 -38.33 33.25 10.24
N MET A 96 -38.43 32.39 11.26
CA MET A 96 -39.61 32.33 12.13
C MET A 96 -39.77 33.60 12.97
N GLY A 97 -38.67 34.16 13.49
CA GLY A 97 -38.65 35.46 14.16
C GLY A 97 -39.16 36.58 13.26
N ALA A 98 -38.68 36.65 12.02
CA ALA A 98 -39.12 37.61 11.02
C ALA A 98 -40.61 37.46 10.68
N ARG A 99 -41.09 36.22 10.51
CA ARG A 99 -42.52 35.93 10.28
C ARG A 99 -43.40 36.39 11.44
N LYS A 100 -42.96 36.15 12.69
CA LYS A 100 -43.66 36.61 13.90
C LYS A 100 -43.67 38.14 14.02
N ALA A 101 -42.54 38.79 13.77
CA ALA A 101 -42.45 40.25 13.75
C ALA A 101 -43.36 40.87 12.68
N ALA A 102 -43.41 40.29 11.48
CA ALA A 102 -44.32 40.71 10.42
C ALA A 102 -45.79 40.55 10.83
N ARG A 103 -46.15 39.46 11.51
CA ARG A 103 -47.51 39.24 12.02
C ARG A 103 -47.91 40.31 13.04
N LEU A 104 -47.02 40.65 13.98
CA LEU A 104 -47.28 41.70 14.96
C LEU A 104 -47.41 43.08 14.31
N ARG A 105 -46.57 43.41 13.32
CA ARG A 105 -46.69 44.66 12.54
C ARG A 105 -48.05 44.77 11.85
N ARG A 106 -48.55 43.68 11.24
CA ARG A 106 -49.89 43.63 10.64
C ARG A 106 -50.99 43.82 11.68
N LYS A 107 -50.89 43.16 12.84
CA LYS A 107 -51.88 43.29 13.93
C LYS A 107 -51.95 44.73 14.46
N ALA A 108 -50.82 45.42 14.52
CA ALA A 108 -50.74 46.82 14.92
C ALA A 108 -51.17 47.81 13.81
N GLY A 109 -51.68 47.34 12.67
CA GLY A 109 -52.13 48.20 11.56
C GLY A 109 -51.00 48.94 10.84
N ARG A 110 -49.73 48.75 11.20
CA ARG A 110 -48.58 49.40 10.54
C ARG A 110 -48.39 48.82 9.13
N THR A 111 -48.76 49.59 8.12
CA THR A 111 -48.53 49.25 6.71
C THR A 111 -47.44 50.13 6.13
N LYS A 112 -46.82 49.71 5.02
CA LYS A 112 -45.73 50.47 4.37
C LYS A 112 -46.15 51.89 3.94
N LYS A 113 -47.46 52.16 3.82
CA LYS A 113 -48.01 53.44 3.37
C LYS A 113 -48.52 54.33 4.51
N ILE A 114 -48.95 53.77 5.63
CA ILE A 114 -49.55 54.52 6.74
C ILE A 114 -49.07 53.91 8.07
N ASN A 115 -48.34 54.73 8.85
CA ASN A 115 -48.09 54.45 10.26
C ASN A 115 -49.22 55.09 11.06
N HIS A 116 -50.10 54.27 11.62
CA HIS A 116 -51.05 54.67 12.66
C HIS A 116 -50.34 54.75 14.02
#